data_AF-A0AA37BLB0-F1
#
_entry.id   AF-A0AA37BLB0-F1
#
_cell.length_a   1.000
_cell.length_b   1.000
_cell.length_c   1.000
_cell.angle_alpha   90.00
_cell.angle_beta   90.00
_cell.angle_gamma   90.00
#
_symmetry.space_group_name_H-M   'P 1'
#
loop_
_entity.id
_entity.type
_entity.pdbx_description
1 polymer ?
#
loop_
_entity_poly.entity_id
_entity_poly.type
_entity_poly.pdbx_seq_one_letter_code
_entity_poly.pdbx_strand_id
1 'polypeptide(L)'
;MSAHDAVFGFGTHSDIDDIPRLLRMTRQADRDGLDVFTLSDHPYIGGRVDAYAALGFILGRTERIAGFANVTNLPTRPAPMLARTVTSLSALSGGRIVLGMGAGGLWDRISDMGVPR
;
A
#
# COMPACT_ATOMS: atom_id res chain seq x y z
N MET A 1 -3.18 2.35 17.98
CA MET A 1 -1.90 1.60 18.03
C MET A 1 -1.98 0.67 19.23
N SER A 2 -1.64 -0.60 19.04
CA SER A 2 -1.73 -1.66 20.05
C SER A 2 -0.92 -1.31 21.31
N ALA A 3 -1.33 -1.84 22.47
CA ALA A 3 -0.67 -1.67 23.77
C ALA A 3 0.62 -2.51 23.92
N HIS A 4 1.19 -3.00 22.82
CA HIS A 4 2.35 -3.88 22.78
C HIS A 4 3.54 -3.17 22.12
N ASP A 5 4.75 -3.37 22.67
CA ASP A 5 6.01 -2.74 22.22
C ASP A 5 6.45 -3.13 20.80
N ALA A 6 5.78 -4.12 20.18
CA ALA A 6 6.13 -4.63 18.86
C ALA A 6 4.95 -4.55 17.88
N VAL A 7 5.25 -4.15 16.64
CA VAL A 7 4.31 -4.10 15.52
C VAL A 7 4.50 -5.35 14.66
N PHE A 8 3.43 -6.12 14.44
CA PHE A 8 3.44 -7.30 13.59
C PHE A 8 2.57 -7.12 12.34
N GLY A 9 3.11 -7.54 11.21
CA GLY A 9 2.46 -7.36 9.93
C GLY A 9 2.95 -8.32 8.86
N PHE A 10 2.35 -8.23 7.68
CA PHE A 10 2.81 -8.97 6.51
C PHE A 10 2.84 -8.11 5.25
N GLY A 11 3.71 -8.49 4.31
CA GLY A 11 3.78 -7.89 2.99
C GLY A 11 3.48 -8.92 1.92
N THR A 12 2.85 -8.48 0.84
CA THR A 12 2.59 -9.32 -0.32
C THR A 12 2.61 -8.48 -1.60
N HIS A 13 2.73 -9.16 -2.72
CA HIS A 13 2.55 -8.56 -4.03
C HIS A 13 1.06 -8.39 -4.34
N SER A 14 0.78 -7.47 -5.27
CA SER A 14 -0.56 -7.09 -5.72
C SER A 14 -0.87 -7.66 -7.11
N ASP A 15 -0.36 -8.86 -7.41
CA ASP A 15 -0.54 -9.51 -8.70
C ASP A 15 -2.05 -9.77 -8.97
N ILE A 16 -2.50 -9.49 -10.19
CA ILE A 16 -3.93 -9.49 -10.56
C ILE A 16 -4.58 -10.85 -10.29
N ASP A 17 -3.86 -11.93 -10.55
CA ASP A 17 -4.35 -13.29 -10.37
C ASP A 17 -4.49 -13.70 -8.88
N ASP A 18 -3.80 -12.99 -7.98
CA ASP A 18 -3.77 -13.27 -6.54
C ASP A 18 -4.68 -12.38 -5.69
N ILE A 19 -5.45 -11.46 -6.31
CA ILE A 19 -6.33 -10.54 -5.59
C ILE A 19 -7.32 -11.25 -4.64
N PRO A 20 -7.99 -12.36 -5.03
CA PRO A 20 -8.86 -13.07 -4.08
C PRO A 20 -8.12 -13.56 -2.83
N ARG A 21 -6.85 -13.98 -2.99
CA ARG A 21 -6.01 -14.41 -1.86
C ARG A 21 -5.61 -13.23 -1.00
N LEU A 22 -5.15 -12.13 -1.60
CA LEU A 22 -4.81 -10.89 -0.90
C LEU A 22 -5.97 -10.42 -0.02
N LEU A 23 -7.19 -10.34 -0.57
CA LEU A 23 -8.38 -9.91 0.19
C LEU A 23 -8.75 -10.86 1.34
N ARG A 24 -8.57 -12.17 1.17
CA ARG A 24 -8.79 -13.15 2.25
C ARG A 24 -7.75 -12.98 3.36
N MET A 25 -6.48 -12.86 3.00
CA MET A 25 -5.38 -12.73 3.96
C MET A 25 -5.48 -11.44 4.77
N THR A 26 -5.81 -10.30 4.14
CA THR A 26 -5.93 -9.03 4.86
C THR A 26 -7.11 -9.00 5.82
N ARG A 27 -8.26 -9.58 5.43
CA ARG A 27 -9.40 -9.76 6.34
C ARG A 27 -9.08 -10.70 7.50
N GLN A 28 -8.33 -11.77 7.25
CA GLN A 28 -7.93 -12.70 8.29
C GLN A 28 -6.96 -12.01 9.26
N ALA A 29 -5.95 -11.31 8.75
CA ALA A 29 -5.00 -10.56 9.57
C ALA A 29 -5.66 -9.47 10.41
N ASP A 30 -6.66 -8.79 9.84
CA ASP A 30 -7.49 -7.82 10.56
C ASP A 30 -8.28 -8.45 11.72
N ARG A 31 -8.74 -9.69 11.59
CA ARG A 31 -9.41 -10.43 12.67
C ARG A 31 -8.43 -10.95 13.71
N ASP A 32 -7.25 -11.37 13.26
CA ASP A 32 -6.25 -12.07 14.10
C ASP A 32 -5.40 -11.13 14.96
N GLY A 33 -5.57 -9.81 14.83
CA GLY A 33 -4.84 -8.88 15.68
C GLY A 33 -3.62 -8.22 15.03
N LEU A 34 -3.28 -8.51 13.77
CA LEU A 34 -2.11 -7.90 13.14
C LEU A 34 -2.26 -6.39 13.02
N ASP A 35 -1.15 -5.68 13.15
CA ASP A 35 -1.10 -4.22 13.17
C ASP A 35 -1.09 -3.63 11.76
N VAL A 36 -0.41 -4.30 10.81
CA VAL A 36 -0.16 -3.71 9.48
C VAL A 36 -0.11 -4.73 8.34
N PHE A 37 -0.63 -4.35 7.17
CA PHE A 37 -0.38 -5.04 5.90
C PHE A 37 0.31 -4.11 4.91
N THR A 38 1.09 -4.66 3.99
CA THR A 38 1.86 -3.85 3.04
C THR A 38 1.79 -4.38 1.62
N LEU A 39 1.85 -3.47 0.65
CA LEU A 39 1.93 -3.77 -0.78
C LEU A 39 3.12 -3.03 -1.40
N SER A 40 3.85 -3.70 -2.29
CA SER A 40 4.92 -3.06 -3.05
C SER A 40 4.36 -2.11 -4.10
N ASP A 41 4.93 -0.91 -4.26
CA ASP A 41 4.50 0.07 -5.26
C ASP A 41 5.39 0.01 -6.51
N HIS A 42 4.98 -0.80 -7.48
CA HIS A 42 5.67 -0.96 -8.76
C HIS A 42 4.70 -0.73 -9.94
N PRO A 43 4.31 0.53 -10.23
CA PRO A 43 3.29 0.84 -11.23
C PRO A 43 3.68 0.44 -12.66
N TYR A 44 4.98 0.22 -12.92
CA TYR A 44 5.51 -0.28 -14.20
C TYR A 44 5.40 -1.81 -14.38
N ILE A 45 4.86 -2.55 -13.40
CA ILE A 45 4.60 -3.99 -13.53
C ILE A 45 3.12 -4.16 -13.91
N GLY A 46 2.84 -4.36 -15.20
CA GLY A 46 1.46 -4.46 -15.70
C GLY A 46 0.63 -5.64 -15.16
N GLY A 47 1.28 -6.66 -14.58
CA GLY A 47 0.62 -7.77 -13.90
C GLY A 47 0.11 -7.45 -12.49
N ARG A 48 0.37 -6.25 -11.97
CA ARG A 48 -0.01 -5.81 -10.63
C ARG A 48 -1.07 -4.73 -10.67
N VAL A 49 -1.99 -4.75 -9.71
CA VAL A 49 -2.91 -3.62 -9.50
C VAL A 49 -2.18 -2.45 -8.83
N ASP A 50 -2.69 -1.24 -9.02
CA ASP A 50 -2.17 -0.05 -8.34
C ASP A 50 -2.21 -0.22 -6.81
N ALA A 51 -1.08 0.06 -6.17
CA ALA A 51 -0.90 -0.17 -4.74
C ALA A 51 -1.88 0.66 -3.89
N TYR A 52 -2.13 1.92 -4.25
CA TYR A 52 -2.99 2.81 -3.46
C TYR A 52 -4.47 2.56 -3.67
N ALA A 53 -4.88 2.16 -4.87
CA ALA A 53 -6.22 1.66 -5.13
C ALA A 53 -6.50 0.39 -4.32
N ALA A 54 -5.56 -0.56 -4.30
CA ALA A 54 -5.67 -1.78 -3.50
C ALA A 54 -5.70 -1.48 -2.00
N LEU A 55 -4.80 -0.60 -1.51
CA LEU A 55 -4.81 -0.14 -0.11
C LEU A 55 -6.16 0.46 0.27
N GLY A 56 -6.71 1.37 -0.53
CA GLY A 56 -8.02 1.98 -0.26
C GLY A 56 -9.15 0.96 -0.22
N PHE A 57 -9.16 0.02 -1.17
CA PHE A 57 -10.18 -1.02 -1.22
C PHE A 57 -10.11 -1.98 -0.02
N ILE A 58 -8.90 -2.35 0.41
CA ILE A 58 -8.68 -3.24 1.56
C ILE A 58 -9.00 -2.52 2.87
N LEU A 59 -8.55 -1.28 3.03
CA LEU A 59 -8.85 -0.47 4.22
C LEU A 59 -10.36 -0.26 4.37
N GLY A 60 -11.10 -0.05 3.27
CA GLY A 60 -12.56 0.02 3.29
C GLY A 60 -13.28 -1.30 3.62
N ARG A 61 -12.56 -2.43 3.71
CA ARG A 61 -13.10 -3.77 4.00
C ARG A 61 -12.54 -4.39 5.28
N THR A 62 -11.83 -3.60 6.08
CA THR A 62 -11.20 -3.98 7.35
C THR A 62 -11.48 -2.90 8.39
N GLU A 63 -11.37 -3.26 9.66
CA GLU A 63 -11.78 -2.37 10.76
C GLU A 63 -10.60 -1.87 11.60
N ARG A 64 -9.51 -2.63 11.72
CA ARG A 64 -8.44 -2.38 12.70
C ARG A 64 -7.06 -2.26 12.05
N ILE A 65 -6.74 -3.13 11.10
CA ILE A 65 -5.41 -3.22 10.49
C ILE A 65 -5.05 -1.94 9.73
N ALA A 66 -3.81 -1.48 9.89
CA ALA A 66 -3.25 -0.39 9.11
C ALA A 66 -2.66 -0.89 7.78
N GLY A 67 -2.51 0.00 6.81
CA GLY A 67 -1.95 -0.33 5.50
C GLY A 67 -0.91 0.70 5.05
N PHE A 68 0.10 0.26 4.30
CA PHE A 68 0.95 1.19 3.54
C PHE A 68 1.58 0.57 2.29
N ALA A 69 2.01 1.44 1.37
CA ALA A 69 2.87 1.07 0.26
C ALA A 69 4.30 0.89 0.78
N ASN A 70 4.89 -0.30 0.64
CA ASN A 70 6.22 -0.68 1.11
C ASN A 70 7.20 -0.89 -0.06
N VAL A 71 7.90 0.14 -0.51
CA VAL A 71 7.70 1.57 -0.21
C VAL A 71 7.10 2.29 -1.42
N THR A 72 6.50 3.47 -1.21
CA THR A 72 6.01 4.32 -2.30
C THR A 72 7.11 4.60 -3.31
N ASN A 73 6.81 4.44 -4.60
CA ASN A 73 7.72 4.82 -5.66
C ASN A 73 7.57 6.32 -5.95
N LEU A 74 8.28 7.15 -5.16
CA LEU A 74 8.15 8.61 -5.22
C LEU A 74 8.31 9.20 -6.64
N PRO A 75 9.28 8.76 -7.47
CA PRO A 75 9.43 9.31 -8.82
C PRO A 75 8.16 9.19 -9.70
N THR A 76 7.36 8.14 -9.48
CA THR A 76 6.13 7.88 -10.25
C THR A 76 4.87 8.51 -9.65
N ARG A 77 4.97 9.23 -8.52
CA ARG A 77 3.81 9.82 -7.82
C ARG A 77 4.03 11.32 -7.56
N PRO A 78 3.37 12.23 -8.31
CA PRO A 78 3.48 13.67 -8.06
C PRO A 78 3.15 14.00 -6.60
N ALA A 79 4.04 14.71 -5.91
CA ALA A 79 3.94 14.93 -4.47
C ALA A 79 2.59 15.52 -4.00
N PRO A 80 1.99 16.53 -4.68
CA PRO A 80 0.66 17.02 -4.31
C PRO A 80 -0.44 15.95 -4.42
N MET A 81 -0.37 15.09 -5.45
CA MET A 81 -1.33 14.01 -5.64
C MET A 81 -1.15 12.89 -4.63
N LEU A 82 0.09 12.56 -4.29
CA LEU A 82 0.40 11.61 -3.22
C LEU A 82 -0.12 12.11 -1.86
N ALA A 83 0.13 13.38 -1.53
CA ALA A 83 -0.38 14.00 -0.30
C ALA A 83 -1.91 13.96 -0.24
N ARG A 84 -2.60 14.31 -1.34
CA ARG A 84 -4.06 14.20 -1.43
C ARG A 84 -4.55 12.76 -1.27
N THR A 85 -3.86 11.79 -1.87
CA THR A 85 -4.21 10.37 -1.78
C THR A 85 -4.09 9.87 -0.34
N VAL A 86 -2.95 10.12 0.32
CA VAL A 86 -2.71 9.68 1.70
C VAL A 86 -3.67 10.35 2.68
N THR A 87 -3.90 11.66 2.56
CA THR A 87 -4.85 12.36 3.43
C THR A 87 -6.29 11.90 3.23
N SER A 88 -6.71 11.62 1.99
CA SER A 88 -8.03 11.03 1.70
C SER A 88 -8.17 9.64 2.33
N LEU A 89 -7.18 8.77 2.15
CA LEU A 89 -7.18 7.44 2.76
C LEU A 89 -7.15 7.51 4.29
N SER A 90 -6.46 8.48 4.87
CA SER A 90 -6.44 8.71 6.31
C SER A 90 -7.84 9.07 6.80
N ALA A 91 -8.52 10.01 6.15
CA ALA A 91 -9.90 10.37 6.49
C ALA A 91 -10.89 9.20 6.34
N LEU A 92 -10.78 8.43 5.24
CA LEU A 92 -11.69 7.32 4.94
C LEU A 92 -11.48 6.08 5.82
N SER A 93 -10.26 5.85 6.28
CA SER A 93 -9.91 4.66 7.06
C SER A 93 -9.83 4.89 8.57
N GLY A 94 -10.05 6.13 9.04
CA GLY A 94 -9.88 6.48 10.45
C GLY A 94 -8.41 6.52 10.88
N GLY A 95 -7.52 7.01 10.00
CA GLY A 95 -6.09 7.14 10.27
C GLY A 95 -5.28 5.86 10.09
N ARG A 96 -5.82 4.84 9.44
CA ARG A 96 -5.17 3.52 9.26
C ARG A 96 -4.25 3.43 8.04
N ILE A 97 -4.00 4.52 7.33
CA ILE A 97 -2.98 4.58 6.27
C ILE A 97 -1.67 5.13 6.84
N VAL A 98 -0.54 4.52 6.46
CA VAL A 98 0.81 5.04 6.73
C VAL A 98 1.49 5.38 5.40
N LEU A 99 2.30 6.43 5.35
CA LEU A 99 3.11 6.77 4.17
C LEU A 99 4.51 6.17 4.30
N GLY A 100 4.77 5.06 3.62
CA GLY A 100 6.13 4.53 3.43
C GLY A 100 6.80 5.21 2.25
N MET A 101 7.91 5.92 2.44
CA MET A 101 8.60 6.66 1.38
C MET A 101 9.76 5.86 0.78
N GLY A 102 9.89 5.88 -0.55
CA GLY A 102 10.97 5.23 -1.27
C GLY A 102 11.47 6.07 -2.44
N ALA A 103 12.78 6.12 -2.63
CA ALA A 103 13.42 6.85 -3.73
C ALA A 103 13.18 6.21 -5.12
N GLY A 104 12.57 5.02 -5.18
CA GLY A 104 12.50 4.18 -6.38
C GLY A 104 13.75 3.32 -6.53
N GLY A 105 13.58 2.10 -7.08
CA GLY A 105 14.67 1.11 -7.19
C GLY A 105 15.01 0.67 -8.62
N LEU A 106 14.05 0.72 -9.55
CA LEU A 106 14.23 0.27 -10.94
C LEU A 106 14.12 1.45 -11.90
N TRP A 107 15.18 2.24 -12.00
CA TRP A 107 15.14 3.51 -12.74
C TRP A 107 14.89 3.36 -14.24
N ASP A 108 15.33 2.29 -14.89
CA ASP A 108 14.97 2.03 -16.30
C ASP A 108 13.44 1.93 -16.45
N ARG A 109 12.79 1.16 -15.57
CA ARG A 109 11.33 0.95 -15.58
C ARG A 109 10.54 2.18 -15.13
N ILE A 110 11.12 2.98 -14.23
CA ILE A 110 10.57 4.27 -13.83
C ILE A 110 10.60 5.24 -15.01
N SER A 111 11.69 5.27 -15.78
CA SER A 111 11.80 6.10 -16.98
C SER A 111 10.90 5.65 -18.12
N ASP A 112 10.62 4.34 -18.26
CA ASP A 112 9.60 3.82 -19.19
C ASP A 112 8.21 4.44 -18.95
N MET A 113 7.93 4.87 -17.71
CA MET A 113 6.67 5.56 -17.33
C MET A 113 6.70 7.07 -17.60
N GLY A 114 7.73 7.58 -18.28
CA GLY A 114 7.89 9.00 -18.61
C GLY A 114 8.52 9.85 -17.51
N VAL A 115 9.12 9.24 -16.48
CA VAL A 115 9.80 9.95 -15.41
C VAL A 115 11.26 10.26 -15.82
N PRO A 116 11.68 11.53 -15.83
CA PRO A 116 13.06 11.90 -16.10
C PRO A 116 14.03 11.32 -15.07
N ARG A 117 15.27 11.07 -15.50
CA ARG A 117 16.38 10.73 -14.59
C ARG A 117 16.99 11.96 -13.97
#